data_AF-A0A963TAR7-F1
#
_entry.id   AF-A0A963TAR7-F1
#
_cell.length_a   1.000
_cell.length_b   1.000
_cell.length_c   1.000
_cell.angle_alpha   90.00
_cell.angle_beta   90.00
_cell.angle_gamma   90.00
#
_symmetry.space_group_name_H-M   'P 1'
#
loop_
_entity.id
_entity.type
_entity.pdbx_description
1 polymer ?
#
loop_
_entity_poly.entity_id
_entity_poly.type
_entity_poly.pdbx_seq_one_letter_code
_entity_poly.pdbx_strand_id
1 'polypeptide(L)'
;MALVLLAILAADPAGAARSLPEPDRPGLEEAAPSRALVVRIQRSLAREGLYQGPSDGHLSAAVIDAIRAFQRRAGLAVDGRATRSLADHLDTTAGALNLMNRLEEARRTNRAKARAALAGGDATRDLLGPPQTPLATRAQGFAPCRAAPTVACLLDDALAESQRVPKDEMRDWVLGEVMAVQARLGQDGAARDSLRRVADPRVVLTALRTLAAVQAESGRDAAALATARSIPVTSMRAEALGRIARAQADGGR
;
A
#
# COMPACT_ATOMS: atom_id res chain seq x y z
N MET A 1 -39.83 -34.99 -61.95
CA MET A 1 -39.54 -36.44 -61.96
C MET A 1 -38.69 -36.76 -60.74
N ALA A 2 -39.24 -37.57 -59.81
CA ALA A 2 -38.59 -38.45 -58.80
C ALA A 2 -37.51 -37.83 -57.86
N LEU A 3 -37.36 -38.09 -56.55
CA LEU A 3 -37.76 -39.16 -55.61
C LEU A 3 -37.66 -38.53 -54.19
N VAL A 4 -38.76 -38.47 -53.42
CA VAL A 4 -39.05 -39.19 -52.16
C VAL A 4 -37.83 -39.72 -51.37
N LEU A 5 -37.66 -39.24 -50.12
CA LEU A 5 -37.21 -40.08 -49.01
C LEU A 5 -38.02 -39.77 -47.72
N LEU A 6 -38.43 -40.86 -47.10
CA LEU A 6 -39.38 -41.05 -46.00
C LEU A 6 -38.75 -40.69 -44.63
N ALA A 7 -39.54 -40.12 -43.71
CA ALA A 7 -39.28 -40.25 -42.27
C ALA A 7 -40.62 -40.49 -41.54
N ILE A 8 -40.60 -41.56 -40.76
CA ILE A 8 -41.73 -42.29 -40.18
C ILE A 8 -42.12 -41.68 -38.83
N LEU A 9 -43.44 -41.55 -38.58
CA LEU A 9 -43.99 -41.34 -37.25
C LEU A 9 -43.72 -42.57 -36.37
N ALA A 10 -43.12 -42.38 -35.21
CA ALA A 10 -43.21 -43.33 -34.10
C ALA A 10 -43.79 -42.61 -32.87
N ALA A 11 -44.88 -43.18 -32.37
CA ALA A 11 -45.61 -42.74 -31.20
C ALA A 11 -44.83 -43.04 -29.92
N ASP A 12 -44.85 -42.11 -28.96
CA ASP A 12 -44.49 -42.39 -27.57
C ASP A 12 -45.77 -42.66 -26.77
N PRO A 13 -45.93 -43.85 -26.15
CA PRO A 13 -47.05 -44.13 -25.29
C PRO A 13 -46.81 -43.53 -23.90
N ALA A 14 -47.80 -42.77 -23.42
CA ALA A 14 -47.92 -42.40 -22.03
C ALA A 14 -48.00 -43.66 -21.15
N GLY A 15 -46.96 -43.90 -20.35
CA GLY A 15 -46.96 -44.82 -19.21
C GLY A 15 -46.91 -44.02 -17.92
N ALA A 16 -47.99 -44.08 -17.15
CA ALA A 16 -48.19 -43.34 -15.91
C ALA A 16 -47.11 -43.64 -14.86
N ALA A 17 -46.42 -42.58 -14.40
CA ALA A 17 -45.78 -42.55 -13.10
C ALA A 17 -46.39 -41.36 -12.33
N ARG A 18 -47.48 -41.62 -11.60
CA ARG A 18 -47.93 -40.72 -10.52
C ARG A 18 -46.77 -40.63 -9.53
N SER A 19 -46.19 -39.45 -9.39
CA SER A 19 -45.26 -39.14 -8.31
C SER A 19 -45.94 -39.43 -6.98
N LEU A 20 -45.40 -40.36 -6.22
CA LEU A 20 -45.77 -40.53 -4.82
C LEU A 20 -45.35 -39.25 -4.08
N PRO A 21 -46.16 -38.71 -3.15
CA PRO A 21 -45.70 -37.65 -2.27
C PRO A 21 -44.52 -38.21 -1.46
N GLU A 22 -43.35 -37.59 -1.60
CA GLU A 22 -42.22 -37.87 -0.72
C GLU A 22 -42.69 -37.65 0.73
N PRO A 23 -42.38 -38.57 1.66
CA PRO A 23 -42.68 -38.34 3.06
C PRO A 23 -41.95 -37.08 3.50
N ASP A 24 -42.69 -36.18 4.11
CA ASP A 24 -42.22 -34.93 4.70
C ASP A 24 -40.97 -35.25 5.54
N ARG A 25 -39.79 -34.94 5.00
CA ARG A 25 -38.55 -35.05 5.76
C ARG A 25 -38.57 -33.84 6.69
N PRO A 26 -38.68 -34.02 8.02
CA PRO A 26 -38.50 -32.91 8.93
C PRO A 26 -37.16 -32.29 8.59
N GLY A 27 -37.15 -30.99 8.30
CA GLY A 27 -35.94 -30.26 7.98
C GLY A 27 -34.86 -30.66 8.97
N LEU A 28 -33.70 -31.08 8.46
CA LEU A 28 -32.53 -31.34 9.28
C LEU A 28 -32.26 -30.04 10.05
N GLU A 29 -32.71 -29.97 11.30
CA GLU A 29 -32.33 -28.92 12.24
C GLU A 29 -30.81 -28.91 12.23
N GLU A 30 -30.26 -27.83 11.68
CA GLU A 30 -28.83 -27.60 11.57
C GLU A 30 -28.22 -27.88 12.94
N ALA A 31 -27.40 -28.94 13.03
CA ALA A 31 -26.91 -29.46 14.30
C ALA A 31 -26.34 -28.30 15.14
N ALA A 32 -26.72 -28.25 16.42
CA ALA A 32 -26.31 -27.18 17.31
C ALA A 32 -24.79 -26.94 17.20
N PRO A 33 -24.34 -25.67 17.18
CA PRO A 33 -22.95 -25.35 16.95
C PRO A 33 -22.07 -26.00 18.02
N SER A 34 -20.97 -26.62 17.59
CA SER A 34 -20.08 -27.28 18.54
C SER A 34 -19.52 -26.28 19.54
N ARG A 35 -19.27 -26.75 20.78
CA ARG A 35 -18.65 -25.91 21.83
C ARG A 35 -17.36 -25.23 21.34
N ALA A 36 -16.55 -25.94 20.57
CA ALA A 36 -15.33 -25.42 19.98
C ALA A 36 -15.58 -24.26 18.99
N LEU A 37 -16.64 -24.37 18.17
CA LEU A 37 -17.05 -23.30 17.25
C LEU A 37 -17.52 -22.07 18.03
N VAL A 38 -18.32 -22.25 19.08
CA VAL A 38 -18.78 -21.13 19.93
C VAL A 38 -17.61 -20.46 20.65
N VAL A 39 -16.65 -21.22 21.19
CA VAL A 39 -15.41 -20.67 21.77
C VAL A 39 -14.64 -19.83 20.74
N ARG A 40 -14.50 -20.34 19.51
CA ARG A 40 -13.83 -19.62 18.42
C ARG A 40 -14.53 -18.29 18.14
N ILE A 41 -15.86 -18.30 17.98
CA ILE A 41 -16.67 -17.10 17.75
C ILE A 41 -16.54 -16.10 18.91
N GLN A 42 -16.69 -16.55 20.16
CA GLN A 42 -16.56 -15.70 21.34
C GLN A 42 -15.19 -15.02 21.41
N ARG A 43 -14.09 -15.76 21.15
CA ARG A 43 -12.73 -15.20 21.12
C ARG A 43 -12.59 -14.15 20.02
N SER A 44 -13.12 -14.41 18.83
CA SER A 44 -13.03 -13.46 17.73
C SER A 44 -13.87 -12.20 17.98
N LEU A 45 -15.09 -12.34 18.50
CA LEU A 45 -15.93 -11.22 18.92
C LEU A 45 -15.27 -10.38 20.04
N ALA A 46 -14.56 -11.02 20.96
CA ALA A 46 -13.83 -10.31 22.01
C ALA A 46 -12.65 -9.51 21.48
N ARG A 47 -11.88 -10.06 20.52
CA ARG A 47 -10.81 -9.30 19.84
C ARG A 47 -11.34 -8.10 19.06
N GLU A 48 -12.54 -8.21 18.52
CA GLU A 48 -13.26 -7.13 17.82
C GLU A 48 -13.90 -6.11 18.77
N GLY A 49 -13.81 -6.31 20.09
CA GLY A 49 -14.41 -5.44 21.10
C GLY A 49 -15.94 -5.54 21.20
N LEU A 50 -16.56 -6.50 20.52
CA LEU A 50 -18.01 -6.70 20.48
C LEU A 50 -18.53 -7.57 21.63
N TYR A 51 -17.63 -8.26 22.34
CA TYR A 51 -17.98 -9.16 23.44
C TYR A 51 -16.91 -9.09 24.55
N GLN A 52 -17.31 -8.86 25.80
CA GLN A 52 -16.38 -8.76 26.94
C GLN A 52 -16.52 -9.93 27.93
N GLY A 53 -17.37 -10.92 27.62
CA GLY A 53 -17.62 -12.07 28.48
C GLY A 53 -16.62 -13.23 28.28
N PRO A 54 -16.81 -14.35 29.01
CA PRO A 54 -15.95 -15.50 28.92
C PRO A 54 -16.08 -16.21 27.56
N SER A 55 -14.96 -16.77 27.08
CA SER A 55 -14.93 -17.64 25.88
C SER A 55 -15.04 -19.11 26.28
N ASP A 56 -16.16 -19.45 26.91
CA ASP A 56 -16.44 -20.74 27.53
C ASP A 56 -17.15 -21.74 26.59
N GLY A 57 -17.61 -21.30 25.43
CA GLY A 57 -18.34 -22.11 24.45
C GLY A 57 -19.85 -22.15 24.68
N HIS A 58 -20.40 -21.30 25.54
CA HIS A 58 -21.85 -21.18 25.74
C HIS A 58 -22.44 -20.04 24.92
N LEU A 59 -23.50 -20.34 24.17
CA LEU A 59 -24.22 -19.35 23.38
C LEU A 59 -25.21 -18.58 24.27
N SER A 60 -24.70 -17.57 25.00
CA SER A 60 -25.53 -16.68 25.83
C SER A 60 -26.19 -15.59 24.99
N ALA A 61 -27.20 -14.92 25.56
CA ALA A 61 -27.85 -13.76 24.92
C ALA A 61 -26.83 -12.68 24.52
N ALA A 62 -25.84 -12.41 25.38
CA ALA A 62 -24.76 -11.47 25.08
C ALA A 62 -23.91 -11.88 23.87
N VAL A 63 -23.65 -13.19 23.69
CA VAL A 63 -22.93 -13.69 22.52
C VAL A 63 -23.79 -13.54 21.26
N ILE A 64 -25.09 -13.84 21.33
CA ILE A 64 -26.01 -13.69 20.18
C ILE A 64 -26.12 -12.22 19.78
N ASP A 65 -26.20 -11.30 20.73
CA ASP A 65 -26.23 -9.86 20.45
C ASP A 65 -24.93 -9.37 19.81
N ALA A 66 -23.79 -9.87 20.28
CA ALA A 66 -22.48 -9.61 19.67
C ALA A 66 -22.37 -10.18 18.25
N ILE A 67 -22.91 -11.38 18.00
CA ILE A 67 -22.99 -11.97 16.65
C ILE A 67 -23.82 -11.06 15.73
N ARG A 68 -25.01 -10.65 16.17
CA ARG A 68 -25.89 -9.77 15.38
C ARG A 68 -25.23 -8.42 15.11
N ALA A 69 -24.48 -7.88 16.09
CA ALA A 69 -23.71 -6.65 15.90
C ALA A 69 -22.61 -6.83 14.84
N PHE A 70 -21.87 -7.93 14.89
CA PHE A 70 -20.87 -8.25 13.87
C PHE A 70 -21.52 -8.41 12.49
N GLN A 71 -22.60 -9.19 12.37
CA GLN A 71 -23.32 -9.43 11.13
C GLN A 71 -23.79 -8.11 10.50
N ARG A 72 -24.38 -7.20 11.30
CA ARG A 72 -24.75 -5.86 10.83
C ARG A 72 -23.55 -5.08 10.30
N ARG A 73 -22.43 -5.08 11.04
CA ARG A 73 -21.22 -4.34 10.65
C ARG A 73 -20.56 -4.93 9.40
N ALA A 74 -20.65 -6.24 9.21
CA ALA A 74 -20.10 -6.96 8.08
C ALA A 74 -21.05 -7.05 6.87
N GLY A 75 -22.27 -6.50 6.95
CA GLY A 75 -23.27 -6.59 5.88
C GLY A 75 -23.80 -8.01 5.64
N LEU A 76 -23.71 -8.88 6.64
CA LEU A 76 -24.23 -10.26 6.59
C LEU A 76 -25.70 -10.31 7.02
N ALA A 77 -26.39 -11.41 6.70
CA ALA A 77 -27.72 -11.68 7.24
C ALA A 77 -27.69 -11.68 8.78
N VAL A 78 -28.57 -10.89 9.40
CA VAL A 78 -28.59 -10.66 10.86
C VAL A 78 -29.49 -11.70 11.52
N ASP A 79 -29.08 -12.96 11.47
CA ASP A 79 -29.83 -14.08 12.04
C ASP A 79 -29.42 -14.42 13.49
N GLY A 80 -28.27 -13.92 13.96
CA GLY A 80 -27.71 -14.23 15.27
C GLY A 80 -27.16 -15.66 15.40
N ARG A 81 -26.99 -16.39 14.31
CA ARG A 81 -26.59 -17.81 14.31
C ARG A 81 -25.08 -17.97 14.36
N ALA A 82 -24.62 -18.83 15.26
CA ALA A 82 -23.22 -19.20 15.40
C ALA A 82 -22.82 -20.27 14.38
N THR A 83 -22.64 -19.88 13.11
CA THR A 83 -22.27 -20.82 12.02
C THR A 83 -20.76 -20.88 11.80
N ARG A 84 -20.29 -21.92 11.09
CA ARG A 84 -18.89 -22.00 10.65
C ARG A 84 -18.53 -20.83 9.73
N SER A 85 -19.43 -20.49 8.81
CA SER A 85 -19.27 -19.35 7.90
C SER A 85 -19.06 -18.04 8.67
N LEU A 86 -19.84 -17.77 9.72
CA LEU A 86 -19.65 -16.60 10.58
C LEU A 86 -18.26 -16.59 11.22
N ALA A 87 -17.82 -17.73 11.77
CA ALA A 87 -16.50 -17.84 12.39
C ALA A 87 -15.36 -17.60 11.39
N ASP A 88 -15.52 -18.03 10.14
CA ASP A 88 -14.55 -17.80 9.08
C ASP A 88 -14.48 -16.31 8.69
N HIS A 89 -15.64 -15.63 8.57
CA HIS A 89 -15.67 -14.18 8.34
C HIS A 89 -14.98 -13.40 9.46
N LEU A 90 -15.28 -13.76 10.73
CA LEU A 90 -14.64 -13.17 11.92
C LEU A 90 -13.12 -13.33 11.89
N ASP A 91 -12.63 -14.52 11.51
CA ASP A 91 -11.20 -14.79 11.46
C ASP A 91 -10.50 -14.09 10.29
N THR A 92 -11.16 -13.94 9.14
CA THR A 92 -10.64 -13.13 8.03
C THR A 92 -10.50 -11.67 8.42
N THR A 93 -11.53 -11.09 9.05
CA THR A 93 -11.46 -9.69 9.53
C THR A 93 -10.34 -9.50 10.54
N ALA A 94 -10.23 -10.39 11.53
CA ALA A 94 -9.16 -10.34 12.54
C ALA A 94 -7.76 -10.54 11.91
N GLY A 95 -7.64 -11.44 10.93
CA GLY A 95 -6.40 -11.68 10.20
C GLY A 95 -5.95 -10.46 9.39
N ALA A 96 -6.87 -9.80 8.70
CA ALA A 96 -6.60 -8.57 7.95
C ALA A 96 -6.13 -7.43 8.87
N LEU A 97 -6.81 -7.20 10.00
CA LEU A 97 -6.41 -6.18 10.98
C LEU A 97 -5.03 -6.46 11.57
N ASN A 98 -4.74 -7.71 11.91
CA ASN A 98 -3.41 -8.10 12.40
C ASN A 98 -2.32 -7.85 11.35
N LEU A 99 -2.57 -8.21 10.09
CA LEU A 99 -1.65 -7.92 8.99
C LEU A 99 -1.41 -6.42 8.85
N MET A 100 -2.46 -5.60 8.87
CA MET A 100 -2.34 -4.14 8.79
C MET A 100 -1.49 -3.58 9.93
N ASN A 101 -1.74 -4.00 11.17
CA ASN A 101 -0.94 -3.59 12.33
C ASN A 101 0.53 -4.00 12.19
N ARG A 102 0.81 -5.20 11.69
CA ARG A 102 2.19 -5.66 11.42
C ARG A 102 2.85 -4.86 10.32
N LEU A 103 2.13 -4.49 9.26
CA LEU A 103 2.65 -3.65 8.17
C LEU A 103 2.95 -2.23 8.66
N GLU A 104 2.08 -1.66 9.51
CA GLU A 104 2.30 -0.36 10.14
C GLU A 104 3.52 -0.37 11.05
N GLU A 105 3.67 -1.41 11.87
CA GLU A 105 4.83 -1.57 12.74
C GLU A 105 6.13 -1.74 11.94
N ALA A 106 6.10 -2.54 10.88
CA ALA A 106 7.22 -2.67 9.95
C ALA A 106 7.54 -1.32 9.28
N ARG A 107 6.54 -0.54 8.87
CA ARG A 107 6.71 0.80 8.30
C ARG A 107 7.38 1.75 9.30
N ARG A 108 6.92 1.79 10.56
CA ARG A 108 7.51 2.59 11.64
C ARG A 108 8.96 2.20 11.90
N THR A 109 9.21 0.90 12.08
CA THR A 109 10.55 0.36 12.31
C THR A 109 11.50 0.70 11.15
N ASN A 110 11.07 0.53 9.90
CA ASN A 110 11.89 0.82 8.73
C ASN A 110 12.20 2.32 8.59
N ARG A 111 11.24 3.20 8.92
CA ARG A 111 11.47 4.66 8.98
C ARG A 111 12.49 5.04 10.03
N ALA A 112 12.38 4.48 11.24
CA ALA A 112 13.30 4.72 12.34
C ALA A 112 14.72 4.27 11.97
N LYS A 113 14.88 3.08 11.38
CA LYS A 113 16.17 2.57 10.89
C LYS A 113 16.79 3.48 9.84
N ALA A 114 16.01 3.94 8.85
CA ALA A 114 16.49 4.87 7.83
C ALA A 114 16.96 6.21 8.42
N ARG A 115 16.18 6.77 9.37
CA ARG A 115 16.56 7.99 10.09
C ARG A 115 17.86 7.80 10.87
N ALA A 116 17.98 6.70 11.61
CA ALA A 116 19.19 6.39 12.38
C ALA A 116 20.43 6.26 11.48
N ALA A 117 20.30 5.58 10.33
CA ALA A 117 21.38 5.44 9.36
C ALA A 117 21.85 6.80 8.82
N LEU A 118 20.91 7.67 8.43
CA LEU A 118 21.22 9.03 7.94
C LEU A 118 21.86 9.91 9.03
N ALA A 119 21.42 9.79 10.28
CA ALA A 119 21.96 10.56 11.42
C ALA A 119 23.40 10.15 11.77
N GLY A 120 23.72 8.87 11.59
CA GLY A 120 25.06 8.33 11.81
C GLY A 120 26.09 8.75 10.77
N GLY A 121 25.67 9.15 9.56
CA GLY A 121 26.57 9.61 8.50
C GLY A 121 26.82 11.12 8.56
N ASP A 122 28.08 11.55 8.64
CA ASP A 122 28.44 12.98 8.69
C ASP A 122 27.95 13.75 7.45
N ALA A 123 28.09 13.15 6.26
CA ALA A 123 27.65 13.71 5.00
C ALA A 123 26.15 13.56 4.74
N THR A 124 25.35 13.10 5.70
CA THR A 124 23.89 12.93 5.56
C THR A 124 23.10 13.47 6.74
N ARG A 125 23.76 13.81 7.85
CA ARG A 125 23.13 14.31 9.07
C ARG A 125 22.36 15.61 8.84
N ASP A 126 22.87 16.48 7.96
CA ASP A 126 22.23 17.73 7.53
C ASP A 126 20.98 17.52 6.65
N LEU A 127 20.77 16.31 6.11
CA LEU A 127 19.54 15.95 5.40
C LEU A 127 18.38 15.65 6.38
N LEU A 128 18.70 15.49 7.67
CA LEU A 128 17.73 15.31 8.73
C LEU A 128 17.52 16.64 9.45
N GLY A 129 16.68 17.49 8.88
CA GLY A 129 16.22 18.72 9.51
C GLY A 129 14.72 18.68 9.83
N PRO A 130 14.19 19.62 10.64
CA PRO A 130 12.78 19.97 10.50
C PRO A 130 12.51 20.35 9.03
N PRO A 131 11.30 20.12 8.50
CA PRO A 131 10.94 20.62 7.17
C PRO A 131 11.31 22.10 7.11
N GLN A 132 12.20 22.47 6.19
CA GLN A 132 12.64 23.85 6.09
C GLN A 132 11.43 24.76 5.90
N THR A 133 11.51 25.97 6.45
CA THR A 133 10.49 27.02 6.27
C THR A 133 10.11 27.04 4.78
N PRO A 134 8.79 27.07 4.45
CA PRO A 134 8.37 27.17 3.07
C PRO A 134 9.17 28.27 2.39
N LEU A 135 9.66 28.01 1.17
CA LEU A 135 10.27 29.09 0.38
C LEU A 135 9.25 30.22 0.38
N ALA A 136 9.70 31.43 0.71
CA ALA A 136 8.87 32.62 0.65
C ALA A 136 8.15 32.58 -0.69
N THR A 137 6.87 32.28 -0.63
CA THR A 137 6.13 31.81 -1.80
C THR A 137 6.16 32.95 -2.80
N ARG A 138 6.67 32.71 -4.00
CA ARG A 138 6.37 33.61 -5.10
C ARG A 138 4.86 33.46 -5.30
N ALA A 139 4.09 34.34 -4.69
CA ALA A 139 2.64 34.24 -4.55
C ALA A 139 1.87 34.39 -5.88
N GLN A 140 2.58 34.35 -7.01
CA GLN A 140 2.06 34.68 -8.34
C GLN A 140 1.72 33.44 -9.18
N GLY A 141 1.99 32.22 -8.67
CA GLY A 141 1.75 30.95 -9.37
C GLY A 141 2.56 30.84 -10.68
N PHE A 142 2.22 29.85 -11.51
CA PHE A 142 2.95 29.52 -12.75
C PHE A 142 2.81 30.54 -13.89
N ALA A 143 1.85 31.49 -13.80
CA ALA A 143 1.52 32.40 -14.91
C ALA A 143 2.69 33.28 -15.39
N PRO A 144 3.52 33.89 -14.50
CA PRO A 144 4.68 34.69 -14.91
C PRO A 144 5.74 33.86 -15.64
N CYS A 145 6.00 32.63 -15.18
CA CYS A 145 6.96 31.75 -15.85
C CYS A 145 6.47 31.28 -17.22
N ARG A 146 5.15 31.15 -17.41
CA ARG A 146 4.57 30.78 -18.71
C ARG A 146 4.73 31.86 -19.77
N ALA A 147 4.68 33.14 -19.38
CA ALA A 147 4.80 34.27 -20.30
C ALA A 147 6.21 34.40 -20.91
N ALA A 148 7.25 34.01 -20.16
CA ALA A 148 8.64 33.99 -20.61
C ALA A 148 9.40 32.80 -19.97
N PRO A 149 9.29 31.59 -20.55
CA PRO A 149 9.80 30.38 -19.91
C PRO A 149 11.32 30.32 -19.93
N THR A 150 11.90 30.15 -18.74
CA THR A 150 13.30 29.76 -18.56
C THR A 150 13.36 28.52 -17.66
N VAL A 151 14.41 27.72 -17.79
CA VAL A 151 14.62 26.54 -16.92
C VAL A 151 14.60 26.95 -15.44
N ALA A 152 15.26 28.06 -15.10
CA ALA A 152 15.28 28.58 -13.73
C ALA A 152 13.87 28.95 -13.23
N CYS A 153 13.08 29.68 -14.03
CA CYS A 153 11.72 30.07 -13.63
C CYS A 153 10.82 28.85 -13.41
N LEU A 154 10.83 27.90 -14.35
CA LEU A 154 9.98 26.71 -14.26
C LEU A 154 10.37 25.82 -13.07
N LEU A 155 11.66 25.75 -12.74
CA LEU A 155 12.17 24.97 -11.61
C LEU A 155 11.84 25.62 -10.26
N ASP A 156 11.98 26.94 -10.16
CA ASP A 156 11.58 27.71 -8.97
C ASP A 156 10.07 27.56 -8.70
N ASP A 157 9.25 27.63 -9.74
CA ASP A 157 7.80 27.44 -9.63
C ASP A 157 7.46 25.99 -9.22
N ALA A 158 8.06 24.99 -9.89
CA ALA A 158 7.86 23.59 -9.53
C ALA A 158 8.22 23.30 -8.06
N LEU A 159 9.30 23.90 -7.56
CA LEU A 159 9.72 23.76 -6.15
C LEU A 159 8.79 24.51 -5.19
N ALA A 160 8.19 25.63 -5.60
CA ALA A 160 7.19 26.34 -4.80
C ALA A 160 5.86 25.57 -4.74
N GLU A 161 5.37 25.05 -5.86
CA GLU A 161 4.13 24.29 -5.93
C GLU A 161 4.26 22.91 -5.24
N SER A 162 5.43 22.27 -5.27
CA SER A 162 5.64 21.00 -4.56
C SER A 162 5.34 21.12 -3.07
N GLN A 163 5.63 22.26 -2.46
CA GLN A 163 5.37 22.53 -1.04
C GLN A 163 3.88 22.62 -0.70
N ARG A 164 3.03 22.89 -1.70
CA ARG A 164 1.58 22.95 -1.54
C ARG A 164 0.90 21.60 -1.68
N VAL A 165 1.64 20.54 -2.06
CA VAL A 165 1.10 19.19 -2.19
C VAL A 165 0.70 18.67 -0.80
N PRO A 166 -0.61 18.41 -0.54
CA PRO A 166 -1.09 18.11 0.81
C PRO A 166 -0.61 16.75 1.35
N LYS A 167 -0.47 15.76 0.46
CA LYS A 167 -0.04 14.41 0.85
C LYS A 167 1.48 14.33 0.87
N ASP A 168 2.04 14.02 2.02
CA ASP A 168 3.48 13.90 2.24
C ASP A 168 4.14 12.94 1.25
N GLU A 169 3.54 11.78 0.98
CA GLU A 169 4.09 10.82 0.03
C GLU A 169 4.20 11.39 -1.39
N MET A 170 3.21 12.18 -1.81
CA MET A 170 3.22 12.82 -3.13
C MET A 170 4.21 13.97 -3.17
N ARG A 171 4.31 14.75 -2.08
CA ARG A 171 5.27 15.84 -1.95
C ARG A 171 6.71 15.34 -2.01
N ASP A 172 7.00 14.28 -1.26
CA ASP A 172 8.31 13.62 -1.25
C ASP A 172 8.70 13.08 -2.63
N TRP A 173 7.73 12.53 -3.38
CA TRP A 173 7.94 12.12 -4.77
C TRP A 173 8.28 13.29 -5.69
N VAL A 174 7.50 14.39 -5.64
CA VAL A 174 7.76 15.59 -6.45
C VAL A 174 9.13 16.20 -6.14
N LEU A 175 9.52 16.25 -4.86
CA LEU A 175 10.85 16.74 -4.46
C LEU A 175 11.98 15.87 -5.03
N GLY A 176 11.76 14.57 -5.19
CA GLY A 176 12.68 13.67 -5.88
C GLY A 176 12.86 14.01 -7.36
N GLU A 177 11.78 14.34 -8.07
CA GLU A 177 11.83 14.75 -9.48
C GLU A 177 12.51 16.12 -9.65
N VAL A 178 12.17 17.09 -8.80
CA VAL A 178 12.83 18.42 -8.79
C VAL A 178 14.34 18.28 -8.53
N MET A 179 14.72 17.46 -7.56
CA MET A 179 16.11 17.13 -7.27
C MET A 179 16.83 16.53 -8.49
N ALA A 180 16.20 15.61 -9.21
CA ALA A 180 16.78 15.00 -10.40
C ALA A 180 17.02 16.04 -11.52
N VAL A 181 16.11 16.99 -11.72
CA VAL A 181 16.29 18.09 -12.68
C VAL A 181 17.45 19.00 -12.24
N GLN A 182 17.48 19.41 -10.97
CA GLN A 182 18.57 20.20 -10.40
C GLN A 182 19.93 19.53 -10.59
N ALA A 183 19.99 18.20 -10.40
CA ALA A 183 21.19 17.42 -10.62
C ALA A 183 21.61 17.41 -12.09
N ARG A 184 20.71 17.24 -13.07
CA ARG A 184 21.09 17.32 -14.50
C ARG A 184 21.66 18.68 -14.87
N LEU A 185 21.21 19.74 -14.20
CA LEU A 185 21.70 21.11 -14.38
C LEU A 185 23.01 21.42 -13.62
N GLY A 186 23.58 20.45 -12.90
CA GLY A 186 24.79 20.67 -12.09
C GLY A 186 24.55 21.43 -10.78
N GLN A 187 23.30 21.66 -10.40
CA GLN A 187 22.91 22.42 -9.21
C GLN A 187 22.88 21.52 -7.96
N ASP A 188 24.02 20.93 -7.60
CA ASP A 188 24.09 19.93 -6.52
C ASP A 188 23.65 20.47 -5.15
N GLY A 189 23.91 21.75 -4.87
CA GLY A 189 23.44 22.40 -3.65
C GLY A 189 21.91 22.44 -3.58
N ALA A 190 21.26 22.91 -4.65
CA ALA A 190 19.80 22.97 -4.75
C ALA A 190 19.17 21.56 -4.74
N ALA A 191 19.77 20.60 -5.43
CA ALA A 191 19.39 19.19 -5.41
C ALA A 191 19.38 18.65 -3.97
N ARG A 192 20.42 18.98 -3.21
CA ARG A 192 20.56 18.58 -1.81
C ARG A 192 19.57 19.31 -0.89
N ASP A 193 19.25 20.58 -1.16
CA ASP A 193 18.20 21.32 -0.45
C ASP A 193 16.81 20.73 -0.68
N SER A 194 16.54 20.23 -1.89
CA SER A 194 15.31 19.46 -2.17
C SER A 194 15.24 18.18 -1.34
N LEU A 195 16.36 17.48 -1.15
CA LEU A 195 16.43 16.30 -0.27
C LEU A 195 16.16 16.64 1.20
N ARG A 196 16.63 17.79 1.70
CA ARG A 196 16.37 18.26 3.07
C ARG A 196 14.88 18.53 3.35
N ARG A 197 14.08 18.69 2.30
CA ARG A 197 12.62 18.95 2.39
C ARG A 197 11.79 17.67 2.38
N VAL A 198 12.38 16.53 2.02
CA VAL A 198 11.72 15.23 2.01
C VAL A 198 11.46 14.77 3.45
N ALA A 199 10.21 14.45 3.76
CA ALA A 199 9.80 14.11 5.12
C ALA A 199 10.16 12.66 5.49
N ASP A 200 10.00 11.70 4.57
CA ASP A 200 10.29 10.30 4.84
C ASP A 200 11.78 9.97 4.62
N PRO A 201 12.54 9.59 5.66
CA PRO A 201 13.97 9.31 5.55
C PRO A 201 14.29 8.12 4.62
N ARG A 202 13.33 7.22 4.39
CA ARG A 202 13.50 6.12 3.42
C ARG A 202 13.53 6.65 1.98
N VAL A 203 12.75 7.70 1.72
CA VAL A 203 12.75 8.38 0.42
C VAL A 203 14.05 9.15 0.25
N VAL A 204 14.59 9.82 1.28
CA VAL A 204 15.91 10.48 1.23
C VAL A 204 17.02 9.51 0.79
N LEU A 205 17.09 8.32 1.40
CA LEU A 205 18.08 7.30 1.02
C LEU A 205 17.95 6.87 -0.45
N THR A 206 16.71 6.67 -0.90
CA THR A 206 16.40 6.30 -2.29
C THR A 206 16.75 7.43 -3.25
N ALA A 207 16.50 8.67 -2.84
CA ALA A 207 16.76 9.87 -3.61
C ALA A 207 18.27 10.18 -3.71
N LEU A 208 19.07 9.91 -2.67
CA LEU A 208 20.55 9.97 -2.75
C LEU A 208 21.10 8.99 -3.79
N ARG A 209 20.55 7.76 -3.83
CA ARG A 209 20.91 6.76 -4.84
C ARG A 209 20.57 7.25 -6.26
N THR A 210 19.42 7.90 -6.43
CA THR A 210 19.00 8.49 -7.70
C THR A 210 19.86 9.69 -8.08
N LEU A 211 20.18 10.58 -7.12
CA LEU A 211 21.08 11.73 -7.32
C LEU A 211 22.43 11.28 -7.87
N ALA A 212 23.02 10.25 -7.26
CA ALA A 212 24.28 9.67 -7.71
C ALA A 212 24.21 9.12 -9.16
N ALA A 213 23.12 8.44 -9.50
CA ALA A 213 22.91 7.93 -10.86
C ALA A 213 22.75 9.08 -11.88
N VAL A 214 21.91 10.08 -11.58
CA VAL A 214 21.68 11.23 -12.45
C VAL A 214 22.95 12.06 -12.66
N GLN A 215 23.77 12.21 -11.62
CA GLN A 215 25.09 12.84 -11.72
C GLN A 215 25.99 12.11 -12.72
N ALA A 216 26.04 10.78 -12.65
CA ALA A 216 26.83 9.95 -13.57
C ALA A 216 26.30 10.00 -15.00
N GLU A 217 24.98 9.91 -15.19
CA GLU A 217 24.33 10.07 -16.51
C GLU A 217 24.66 11.42 -17.15
N SER A 218 24.85 12.46 -16.33
CA SER A 218 25.23 13.81 -16.77
C SER A 218 26.74 13.99 -16.97
N GLY A 219 27.54 12.91 -16.91
CA GLY A 219 29.01 12.94 -17.03
C GLY A 219 29.74 13.50 -15.81
N ARG A 220 29.05 13.69 -14.68
CA ARG A 220 29.58 14.31 -13.45
C ARG A 220 30.05 13.23 -12.47
N ASP A 221 30.96 12.38 -12.92
CA ASP A 221 31.34 11.13 -12.25
C ASP A 221 31.95 11.36 -10.85
N ALA A 222 32.74 12.42 -10.67
CA ALA A 222 33.29 12.77 -9.37
C ALA A 222 32.19 13.11 -8.34
N ALA A 223 31.16 13.86 -8.75
CA ALA A 223 30.02 14.19 -7.91
C ALA A 223 29.19 12.93 -7.61
N ALA A 224 28.97 12.08 -8.62
CA ALA A 224 28.25 10.81 -8.48
C ALA A 224 28.90 9.90 -7.43
N LEU A 225 30.22 9.72 -7.50
CA LEU A 225 30.97 8.90 -6.55
C LEU A 225 30.97 9.51 -5.14
N ALA A 226 31.07 10.83 -5.02
CA ALA A 226 30.96 11.51 -3.73
C ALA A 226 29.57 11.28 -3.09
N THR A 227 28.50 11.43 -3.87
CA THR A 227 27.13 11.14 -3.40
C THR A 227 26.98 9.68 -3.00
N ALA A 228 27.43 8.72 -3.82
CA ALA A 228 27.35 7.30 -3.48
C ALA A 228 28.10 6.95 -2.18
N ARG A 229 29.29 7.52 -1.97
CA ARG A 229 30.07 7.34 -0.73
C ARG A 229 29.36 7.88 0.50
N SER A 230 28.55 8.93 0.35
CA SER A 230 27.76 9.50 1.45
C SER A 230 26.62 8.59 1.92
N ILE A 231 26.17 7.62 1.11
CA ILE A 231 25.05 6.75 1.46
C ILE A 231 25.46 5.80 2.60
N PRO A 232 24.81 5.88 3.78
CA PRO A 232 25.25 5.14 4.97
C PRO A 232 24.87 3.65 4.92
N VAL A 233 23.86 3.29 4.13
CA VAL A 233 23.38 1.91 4.00
C VAL A 233 24.18 1.16 2.94
N THR A 234 24.96 0.16 3.33
CA THR A 234 25.88 -0.59 2.44
C THR A 234 25.20 -1.14 1.18
N SER A 235 24.02 -1.75 1.31
CA SER A 235 23.28 -2.29 0.16
C SER A 235 22.86 -1.20 -0.82
N MET A 236 22.34 -0.07 -0.33
CA MET A 236 21.95 1.07 -1.18
C MET A 236 23.17 1.78 -1.80
N ARG A 237 24.30 1.83 -1.09
CA ARG A 237 25.56 2.33 -1.62
C ARG A 237 26.09 1.45 -2.75
N ALA A 238 26.05 0.12 -2.59
CA ALA A 238 26.41 -0.81 -3.65
C ALA A 238 25.49 -0.66 -4.87
N GLU A 239 24.17 -0.51 -4.66
CA GLU A 239 23.21 -0.27 -5.74
C GLU A 239 23.46 1.07 -6.46
N ALA A 240 23.87 2.13 -5.73
CA ALA A 240 24.26 3.40 -6.32
C ALA A 240 25.51 3.25 -7.20
N LEU A 241 26.55 2.59 -6.70
CA LEU A 241 27.79 2.34 -7.45
C LEU A 241 27.54 1.51 -8.71
N GLY A 242 26.66 0.49 -8.63
CA GLY A 242 26.26 -0.29 -9.80
C GLY A 242 25.55 0.55 -10.87
N ARG A 243 24.68 1.50 -10.47
CA ARG A 243 24.06 2.45 -11.41
C ARG A 243 25.06 3.42 -12.01
N ILE A 244 26.02 3.92 -11.23
CA ILE A 244 27.09 4.79 -11.74
C ILE A 244 27.90 4.05 -12.80
N ALA A 245 28.37 2.83 -12.50
CA ALA A 245 29.16 2.03 -13.43
C ALA A 245 28.40 1.77 -14.74
N ARG A 246 27.10 1.49 -14.66
CA ARG A 246 26.24 1.34 -15.84
C ARG A 246 26.15 2.64 -16.66
N ALA A 247 25.89 3.78 -16.00
CA ALA A 247 25.80 5.07 -16.67
C ALA A 247 27.12 5.50 -17.34
N GLN A 248 28.25 5.14 -16.74
CA GLN A 248 29.59 5.36 -17.33
C GLN A 248 29.81 4.48 -18.56
N ALA A 249 29.50 3.18 -18.47
CA ALA A 249 29.59 2.26 -19.59
C ALA A 249 28.70 2.69 -20.77
N ASP A 250 27.44 3.05 -20.51
CA ASP A 250 26.50 3.54 -21.51
C ASP A 250 26.98 4.87 -22.14
N GLY A 251 27.75 5.66 -21.38
CA GLY A 251 28.35 6.93 -21.81
C GLY A 251 29.77 6.84 -22.38
N GLY A 252 30.35 5.64 -22.48
CA GLY A 252 31.70 5.41 -22.99
C GLY A 252 32.84 5.98 -22.12
N ARG A 253 32.65 6.04 -20.80
CA ARG A 253 33.61 6.59 -19.83
C ARG A 253 34.11 5.54 -18.84
#